data_AF-K0EMM8-F1
#
_entry.id   AF-K0EMM8-F1
#
_cell.length_a   1.000
_cell.length_b   1.000
_cell.length_c   1.000
_cell.angle_alpha   90.00
_cell.angle_beta   90.00
_cell.angle_gamma   90.00
#
_symmetry.space_group_name_H-M   'P 1'
#
loop_
_entity.id
_entity.type
_entity.pdbx_description
1 polymer ?
#
loop_
_entity_poly.entity_id
_entity_poly.type
_entity_poly.pdbx_seq_one_letter_code
_entity_poly.pdbx_strand_id
1 'polypeptide(L)'
;MGFEYVARAALVVIGVIHLLPGTVAFAPRRAAAMYGTRAGSRDLELLLRHRALLLAMIGAGTIAAAFLASIQVAAMIAVGISMTSFLALAMSIGLRELTAATKRVFRIDVFAVALLAVAVLVLTLTEWSD
;
A
#
# COMPACT_ATOMS: atom_id res chain seq x y z
N MET A 1 -17.03 6.22 -20.20
CA MET A 1 -17.15 7.35 -19.23
C MET A 1 -17.28 6.93 -17.76
N GLY A 2 -18.21 6.05 -17.34
CA GLY A 2 -18.40 5.75 -15.90
C GLY A 2 -17.28 4.92 -15.23
N PHE A 3 -16.70 4.00 -15.98
CA PHE A 3 -15.73 3.02 -15.50
C PHE A 3 -14.40 3.61 -15.06
N GLU A 4 -13.89 4.61 -15.77
CA GLU A 4 -12.65 5.29 -15.37
C GLU A 4 -12.72 5.89 -13.96
N TYR A 5 -13.87 6.45 -13.56
CA TYR A 5 -14.02 7.00 -12.21
C TYR A 5 -13.86 5.94 -11.13
N VAL A 6 -14.28 4.69 -11.39
CA VAL A 6 -14.10 3.57 -10.47
C VAL A 6 -12.62 3.24 -10.31
N ALA A 7 -11.87 3.16 -11.41
CA ALA A 7 -10.43 2.90 -11.36
C ALA A 7 -9.67 4.03 -10.66
N ARG A 8 -10.00 5.30 -10.95
CA ARG A 8 -9.38 6.46 -10.29
C ARG A 8 -9.68 6.47 -8.79
N ALA A 9 -10.93 6.23 -8.39
CA ALA A 9 -11.31 6.14 -6.98
C ALA A 9 -10.56 5.00 -6.26
N ALA A 10 -10.45 3.84 -6.91
CA ALA A 10 -9.69 2.71 -6.38
C ALA A 10 -8.22 3.07 -6.14
N LEU A 11 -7.55 3.71 -7.13
CA LEU A 11 -6.16 4.15 -7.00
C LEU A 11 -5.99 5.20 -5.88
N VAL A 12 -6.92 6.15 -5.74
CA VAL A 12 -6.90 7.11 -4.62
C VAL A 12 -6.99 6.39 -3.28
N VAL A 13 -7.93 5.47 -3.12
CA VAL A 13 -8.10 4.71 -1.86
C VAL A 13 -6.84 3.89 -1.53
N ILE A 14 -6.30 3.16 -2.51
CA ILE A 14 -5.08 2.37 -2.35
C ILE A 14 -3.89 3.27 -1.98
N GLY A 15 -3.77 4.43 -2.63
CA GLY A 15 -2.69 5.37 -2.35
C GLY A 15 -2.80 6.00 -0.97
N VAL A 16 -4.02 6.32 -0.51
CA VAL A 16 -4.27 6.80 0.87
C VAL A 16 -3.88 5.72 1.90
N ILE A 17 -4.23 4.46 1.65
CA ILE A 17 -3.82 3.32 2.50
C ILE A 17 -2.29 3.27 2.65
N HIS A 18 -1.55 3.48 1.56
CA HIS A 18 -0.07 3.47 1.55
C HIS A 18 0.55 4.74 2.15
N LEU A 19 -0.15 5.88 2.11
CA LEU A 19 0.28 7.11 2.77
C LEU A 19 0.17 7.02 4.30
N LEU A 20 -0.81 6.28 4.84
CA LEU A 20 -1.04 6.20 6.30
C LEU A 20 0.20 5.78 7.10
N PRO A 21 0.96 4.72 6.71
CA PRO A 21 2.24 4.39 7.32
C PRO A 21 3.25 5.55 7.31
N GLY A 22 3.22 6.43 6.31
CA GLY A 22 4.07 7.62 6.20
C GLY A 22 4.00 8.55 7.41
N THR A 23 2.84 8.59 8.09
CA THR A 23 2.68 9.36 9.34
C THR A 23 3.62 8.88 10.47
N VAL A 24 4.03 7.61 10.43
CA VAL A 24 4.96 7.01 11.39
C VAL A 24 6.40 7.48 11.17
N ALA A 25 6.78 7.83 9.93
CA ALA A 25 8.14 8.30 9.62
C ALA A 25 8.52 9.57 10.39
N PHE A 26 7.54 10.43 10.68
CA PHE A 26 7.71 11.71 11.37
C PHE A 26 7.42 11.64 12.88
N ALA A 27 6.84 10.54 13.35
CA ALA A 27 6.41 10.39 14.73
C ALA A 27 6.92 9.08 15.33
N PRO A 28 8.21 8.98 15.72
CA PRO A 28 8.78 7.76 16.29
C PRO A 28 8.05 7.32 17.57
N ARG A 29 7.50 8.27 18.35
CA ARG A 29 6.64 7.94 19.50
C ARG A 29 5.33 7.27 19.10
N ARG A 30 4.81 7.51 17.89
CA ARG A 30 3.63 6.81 17.33
C ARG A 30 3.98 5.45 16.74
N ALA A 31 5.24 5.20 16.35
CA ALA A 31 5.68 3.89 15.86
C ALA A 31 5.46 2.79 16.91
N ALA A 32 5.82 3.07 18.17
CA ALA A 32 5.59 2.15 19.28
C ALA A 32 4.09 1.87 19.54
N ALA A 33 3.24 2.89 19.37
CA ALA A 33 1.78 2.75 19.53
C ALA A 33 1.13 1.99 18.37
N MET A 34 1.60 2.20 17.13
CA MET A 34 1.03 1.58 15.92
C MET A 34 1.48 0.13 15.74
N TYR A 35 2.75 -0.17 16.03
CA TYR A 35 3.31 -1.51 15.82
C TYR A 35 3.35 -2.37 17.09
N GLY A 36 3.09 -1.79 18.26
CA GLY A 36 3.14 -2.51 19.54
C GLY A 36 4.54 -2.99 19.92
N THR A 37 5.57 -2.53 19.20
CA THR A 37 6.96 -2.89 19.41
C THR A 37 7.76 -1.60 19.60
N ARG A 38 8.46 -1.48 20.74
CA ARG A 38 9.59 -0.55 20.80
C ARG A 38 10.63 -1.10 19.83
N ALA A 39 11.08 -0.30 18.87
CA ALA A 39 12.21 -0.70 18.04
C ALA A 39 13.37 -1.04 19.00
N GLY A 40 13.82 -2.29 18.99
CA GLY A 40 14.80 -2.80 19.94
C GLY A 40 16.17 -2.11 19.85
N SER A 41 16.41 -1.39 18.74
CA SER A 41 17.60 -0.61 18.48
C SER A 41 17.24 0.63 17.63
N ARG A 42 18.11 1.65 17.65
CA ARG A 42 18.01 2.82 16.74
C ARG A 42 18.09 2.41 15.27
N ASP A 43 18.81 1.33 14.97
CA ASP A 43 18.93 0.77 13.64
C ASP A 43 17.57 0.28 13.11
N LEU A 44 16.85 -0.51 13.92
CA LEU A 44 15.50 -0.96 13.56
C LEU A 44 14.52 0.22 13.44
N GLU A 45 14.64 1.25 14.28
CA GLU A 45 13.82 2.46 14.16
C GLU A 45 14.05 3.16 12.81
N LEU A 46 15.32 3.33 12.40
CA LEU A 46 15.66 3.92 11.11
C LEU A 46 15.06 3.10 9.95
N LEU A 47 15.19 1.77 9.98
CA LEU A 47 14.64 0.88 8.96
C LEU A 47 13.11 1.01 8.85
N LEU A 48 12.40 1.06 9.98
CA LEU A 48 10.94 1.23 10.00
C LEU A 48 10.51 2.61 9.47
N ARG A 49 11.25 3.68 9.80
CA ARG A 49 10.98 5.03 9.30
C ARG A 49 11.26 5.14 7.80
N HIS A 50 12.34 4.53 7.33
CA HIS A 50 12.66 4.48 5.90
C HIS A 50 11.58 3.71 5.13
N ARG A 51 11.13 2.57 5.65
CA ARG A 51 9.99 1.82 5.08
C ARG A 51 8.72 2.66 5.03
N ALA A 52 8.42 3.42 6.08
CA ALA A 52 7.27 4.32 6.09
C ALA A 52 7.37 5.40 5.01
N LEU A 53 8.55 5.95 4.74
CA LEU A 53 8.77 6.91 3.65
C LEU A 53 8.62 6.26 2.27
N LEU A 54 9.14 5.04 2.07
CA LEU A 54 8.96 4.31 0.82
C LEU A 54 7.48 4.02 0.55
N LEU A 55 6.73 3.57 1.55
CA LEU A 55 5.28 3.38 1.43
C LEU A 55 4.56 4.69 1.11
N ALA A 56 4.95 5.80 1.75
CA ALA A 56 4.38 7.11 1.45
C ALA A 56 4.66 7.56 0.01
N MET A 57 5.86 7.31 -0.50
CA MET A 57 6.23 7.60 -1.89
C MET A 57 5.37 6.80 -2.87
N ILE A 58 5.21 5.48 -2.63
CA ILE A 58 4.32 4.63 -3.44
C ILE A 58 2.88 5.13 -3.36
N GLY A 59 2.39 5.51 -2.17
CA GLY A 59 1.05 6.04 -1.98
C GLY A 59 0.80 7.34 -2.74
N ALA A 60 1.72 8.31 -2.64
CA ALA A 60 1.66 9.56 -3.38
C ALA A 60 1.70 9.33 -4.90
N GLY A 61 2.60 8.46 -5.38
CA GLY A 61 2.66 8.09 -6.80
C GLY A 61 1.39 7.40 -7.30
N THR A 62 0.76 6.55 -6.47
CA THR A 62 -0.50 5.89 -6.80
C THR A 62 -1.66 6.88 -6.86
N ILE A 63 -1.70 7.89 -5.97
CA ILE A 63 -2.70 8.97 -6.06
C ILE A 63 -2.46 9.82 -7.32
N ALA A 64 -1.21 10.18 -7.62
CA ALA A 64 -0.88 10.93 -8.84
C ALA A 64 -1.31 10.15 -10.10
N ALA A 65 -1.11 8.83 -10.11
CA ALA A 65 -1.55 7.93 -11.18
C ALA A 65 -3.07 7.88 -11.38
N ALA A 66 -3.88 8.23 -10.37
CA ALA A 66 -5.31 8.37 -10.54
C ALA A 66 -5.69 9.56 -11.45
N PHE A 67 -4.77 10.49 -11.68
CA PHE A 67 -4.99 11.69 -12.51
C PHE A 67 -4.04 11.79 -13.70
N LEU A 68 -3.01 10.93 -13.76
CA LEU A 68 -1.97 10.92 -14.79
C LEU A 68 -1.89 9.53 -15.44
N ALA A 69 -2.61 9.35 -16.55
CA ALA A 69 -2.67 8.07 -17.28
C ALA A 69 -1.28 7.53 -17.67
N SER A 70 -0.33 8.44 -17.99
CA SER A 70 1.03 8.09 -18.41
C SER A 70 1.85 7.32 -17.38
N ILE A 71 1.52 7.41 -16.08
CA ILE A 71 2.21 6.69 -15.00
C ILE A 71 1.33 5.61 -14.35
N GLN A 72 0.10 5.44 -14.83
CA GLN A 72 -0.92 4.63 -14.15
C GLN A 72 -0.51 3.16 -14.07
N VAL A 73 -0.06 2.58 -15.18
CA VAL A 73 0.42 1.19 -15.24
C VAL A 73 1.64 1.00 -14.32
N ALA A 74 2.60 1.93 -14.35
CA ALA A 74 3.78 1.86 -13.50
C ALA A 74 3.43 1.92 -12.00
N ALA A 75 2.49 2.79 -11.61
CA ALA A 75 2.01 2.89 -10.24
C ALA A 75 1.26 1.63 -9.79
N MET A 76 0.41 1.06 -10.65
CA MET A 76 -0.30 -0.20 -10.37
C MET A 76 0.67 -1.36 -10.16
N ILE A 77 1.71 -1.46 -10.98
CA ILE A 77 2.77 -2.48 -10.81
C ILE A 77 3.50 -2.25 -9.48
N ALA A 78 3.93 -1.02 -9.20
CA ALA A 78 4.69 -0.72 -7.99
C ALA A 78 3.90 -0.99 -6.71
N VAL A 79 2.63 -0.57 -6.65
CA VAL A 79 1.77 -0.80 -5.49
C VAL A 79 1.35 -2.27 -5.37
N GLY A 80 1.17 -2.96 -6.50
CA GLY A 80 0.94 -4.40 -6.56
C GLY A 80 2.11 -5.18 -5.97
N ILE A 81 3.36 -4.88 -6.38
CA ILE A 81 4.58 -5.49 -5.82
C ILE A 81 4.69 -5.19 -4.32
N SER A 82 4.43 -3.96 -3.90
CA SER A 82 4.45 -3.55 -2.48
C SER A 82 3.55 -4.46 -1.62
N MET A 83 2.27 -4.58 -1.98
CA MET A 83 1.31 -5.37 -1.21
C MET A 83 1.58 -6.88 -1.33
N THR A 84 1.77 -7.40 -2.54
CA THR A 84 1.93 -8.85 -2.76
C THR A 84 3.21 -9.39 -2.14
N SER A 85 4.31 -8.64 -2.17
CA SER A 85 5.55 -9.03 -1.48
C SER A 85 5.36 -9.06 0.04
N PHE A 86 4.66 -8.09 0.62
CA PHE A 86 4.34 -8.11 2.06
C PHE A 86 3.45 -9.29 2.43
N LEU A 87 2.39 -9.57 1.66
CA LEU A 87 1.51 -10.72 1.88
C LEU A 87 2.28 -12.04 1.79
N ALA A 88 3.15 -12.21 0.79
CA ALA A 88 3.98 -13.40 0.63
C ALA A 88 4.92 -13.62 1.82
N LEU A 89 5.62 -12.56 2.27
CA LEU A 89 6.51 -12.62 3.43
C LEU A 89 5.75 -12.87 4.74
N ALA A 90 4.57 -12.27 4.92
CA ALA A 90 3.73 -12.51 6.08
C ALA A 90 3.23 -13.96 6.15
N MET A 91 2.92 -14.56 4.99
CA MET A 91 2.55 -15.97 4.91
C MET A 91 3.74 -16.91 5.15
N SER A 92 4.94 -16.57 4.70
CA SER A 92 6.14 -17.39 4.93
C SER A 92 6.60 -17.39 6.39
N ILE A 93 6.42 -16.29 7.11
CA ILE A 93 6.65 -16.21 8.57
C ILE A 93 5.54 -16.96 9.34
N GLY A 94 4.33 -16.98 8.78
CA GLY A 94 3.16 -17.58 9.43
C GLY A 94 2.38 -16.54 10.24
N LEU A 95 1.09 -16.42 9.92
CA LEU A 95 0.24 -15.38 10.51
C LEU A 95 0.17 -15.44 12.03
N ARG A 96 0.37 -16.61 12.66
CA ARG A 96 0.31 -16.74 14.13
C ARG A 96 1.42 -15.97 14.84
N GLU A 97 2.60 -15.88 14.22
CA GLU A 97 3.80 -15.22 14.76
C GLU A 97 3.76 -13.68 14.65
N LEU A 98 2.83 -13.17 13.85
CA LEU A 98 2.70 -11.73 13.63
C LEU A 98 1.98 -11.02 14.78
N THR A 99 2.41 -9.79 15.07
CA THR A 99 1.72 -8.91 16.01
C THR A 99 0.30 -8.56 15.52
N ALA A 100 -0.58 -8.15 16.43
CA ALA A 100 -1.93 -7.71 16.07
C ALA A 100 -1.92 -6.53 15.08
N ALA A 101 -0.91 -5.65 15.17
CA ALA A 101 -0.69 -4.56 14.25
C ALA A 101 -0.36 -5.06 12.84
N THR A 102 0.62 -5.96 12.71
CA THR A 102 1.03 -6.53 11.41
C THR A 102 -0.11 -7.33 10.76
N LYS A 103 -0.90 -8.06 11.56
CA LYS A 103 -2.13 -8.73 11.08
C LYS A 103 -3.19 -7.75 10.55
N ARG A 104 -3.26 -6.55 11.11
CA ARG A 104 -4.17 -5.49 10.62
C ARG A 104 -3.70 -5.00 9.26
N VAL A 105 -2.40 -4.72 9.11
CA VAL A 105 -1.82 -4.34 7.81
C VAL A 105 -2.06 -5.45 6.77
N PHE A 106 -1.84 -6.71 7.13
CA PHE A 106 -2.11 -7.86 6.23
C PHE A 106 -3.55 -7.85 5.70
N ARG A 107 -4.55 -7.65 6.57
CA ARG A 107 -5.96 -7.60 6.15
C ARG A 107 -6.26 -6.40 5.24
N ILE A 108 -5.65 -5.25 5.53
CA ILE A 108 -5.79 -4.05 4.70
C ILE A 108 -5.19 -4.28 3.31
N ASP A 109 -4.02 -4.92 3.23
CA ASP A 109 -3.35 -5.22 1.96
C ASP A 109 -4.13 -6.25 1.15
N VAL A 110 -4.75 -7.27 1.78
CA VAL A 110 -5.65 -8.20 1.07
C VAL A 110 -6.82 -7.44 0.42
N PHE A 111 -7.44 -6.52 1.16
CA PHE A 111 -8.52 -5.69 0.62
C PHE A 111 -8.03 -4.78 -0.52
N ALA A 112 -6.86 -4.15 -0.36
CA ALA A 112 -6.28 -3.25 -1.35
C ALA A 112 -5.82 -4.00 -2.62
N VAL A 113 -5.35 -5.24 -2.53
CA VAL A 113 -5.06 -6.11 -3.68
C VAL A 113 -6.34 -6.45 -4.45
N ALA A 114 -7.43 -6.78 -3.75
CA ALA A 114 -8.72 -7.03 -4.41
C ALA A 114 -9.23 -5.76 -5.13
N LEU A 115 -9.08 -4.60 -4.50
CA LEU A 115 -9.42 -3.31 -5.09
C LEU A 115 -8.54 -2.97 -6.31
N LEU A 116 -7.24 -3.29 -6.26
CA LEU A 116 -6.32 -3.14 -7.38
C LEU A 116 -6.73 -4.05 -8.55
N ALA A 117 -7.11 -5.29 -8.27
CA ALA A 117 -7.58 -6.22 -9.31
C ALA A 117 -8.84 -5.70 -10.02
N VAL A 118 -9.77 -5.07 -9.28
CA VAL A 118 -10.93 -4.38 -9.87
C VAL A 118 -10.48 -3.20 -10.74
N ALA A 119 -9.56 -2.36 -10.27
CA ALA A 119 -9.05 -1.23 -11.05
C ALA A 119 -8.39 -1.70 -12.36
N VAL A 120 -7.56 -2.73 -12.31
CA VAL A 120 -6.91 -3.33 -13.48
C VAL A 120 -7.95 -3.89 -14.44
N LEU A 121 -8.93 -4.67 -13.95
CA LEU A 121 -9.98 -5.24 -14.79
C LEU A 121 -10.82 -4.14 -15.46
N VAL A 122 -11.16 -3.08 -14.74
CA VAL A 122 -11.93 -1.97 -15.27
C VAL A 122 -11.16 -1.24 -16.37
N LEU A 123 -9.86 -1.00 -16.18
CA LEU A 123 -9.01 -0.32 -17.17
C LEU A 123 -8.79 -1.18 -18.41
N THR A 124 -8.56 -2.48 -18.25
CA THR A 124 -8.44 -3.37 -19.41
C THR A 124 -9.75 -3.47 -20.17
N LEU A 125 -10.90 -3.53 -19.51
CA LEU A 125 -12.19 -3.54 -20.21
C LEU A 125 -12.47 -2.23 -20.96
N THR A 126 -12.00 -1.08 -20.47
CA THR A 126 -12.13 0.20 -21.18
C THR A 126 -11.20 0.30 -22.39
N GLU A 127 -9.96 -0.17 -22.28
CA GLU A 127 -9.01 -0.18 -23.41
C GLU A 127 -9.47 -1.08 -24.57
N TRP A 128 -10.28 -2.10 -24.29
CA TRP A 128 -10.85 -2.97 -25.33
C TRP A 128 -12.15 -2.42 -25.94
N SER A 129 -12.77 -1.41 -25.30
CA SER A 129 -14.00 -0.79 -25.79
C SER A 129 -13.78 0.44 -26.68
N ASP A 130 -12.57 1.01 -26.65
CA ASP A 130 -12.12 2.14 -27.48
C ASP A 130 -11.34 1.65 -28.72
#